data_AF-A0A1G2HRU2-F1
#
_entry.id   AF-A0A1G2HRU2-F1
#
_cell.length_a   1.000
_cell.length_b   1.000
_cell.length_c   1.000
_cell.angle_alpha   90.00
_cell.angle_beta   90.00
_cell.angle_gamma   90.00
#
_symmetry.space_group_name_H-M   'P 1'
#
loop_
_entity.id
_entity.type
_entity.pdbx_description
1 polymer ?
#
loop_
_entity_poly.entity_id
_entity_poly.type
_entity_poly.pdbx_seq_one_letter_code
_entity_poly.pdbx_strand_id
1 'polypeptide(L)'
;MSKKWWNALVGKKTQTKKVDVLADIDAITEFLSEVQYDTKELLAQFKKLKELEKEYHIAASGILHINLETQAKLLDKLLERYEFFENDVNVNGLRVKMIAKEFLKRASKAGMTDLVRQKEKDKKWMMLW
;
A
#
# COMPACT_ATOMS: atom_id res chain seq x y z
N MET A 1 -18.58 0.25 21.04
CA MET A 1 -18.61 -1.19 20.67
C MET A 1 -17.90 -1.35 19.32
N SER A 2 -16.57 -1.39 19.17
CA SER A 2 -15.49 -2.18 19.80
C SER A 2 -15.23 -3.55 19.13
N LYS A 3 -14.18 -3.57 18.29
CA LYS A 3 -13.20 -4.66 18.04
C LYS A 3 -13.51 -5.84 17.09
N LYS A 4 -14.68 -5.96 16.47
CA LYS A 4 -14.98 -7.14 15.62
C LYS A 4 -14.30 -7.14 14.23
N TRP A 5 -14.00 -5.98 13.65
CA TRP A 5 -13.47 -5.93 12.27
C TRP A 5 -11.98 -6.30 12.18
N TRP A 6 -11.16 -5.88 13.15
CA TRP A 6 -9.72 -6.20 13.19
C TRP A 6 -9.43 -7.71 13.36
N ASN A 7 -10.26 -8.45 14.12
CA ASN A 7 -10.05 -9.88 14.33
C ASN A 7 -10.30 -10.74 13.09
N ALA A 8 -11.03 -10.21 12.08
CA ALA A 8 -11.23 -10.90 10.81
C ALA A 8 -9.99 -10.82 9.89
N LEU A 9 -9.12 -9.82 10.08
CA LEU A 9 -7.89 -9.59 9.30
C LEU A 9 -6.72 -10.47 9.78
N VAL A 10 -6.65 -10.81 11.07
CA VAL A 10 -5.50 -11.52 11.67
C VAL A 10 -5.61 -13.05 11.54
N GLY A 11 -6.82 -13.59 11.30
CA GLY A 11 -7.11 -15.03 11.44
C GLY A 11 -7.20 -15.86 10.16
N LYS A 12 -7.22 -15.27 8.97
CA LYS A 12 -7.32 -16.07 7.73
C LYS A 12 -5.96 -16.65 7.37
N LYS A 13 -5.72 -17.91 7.77
CA LYS A 13 -4.72 -18.77 7.12
C LYS A 13 -5.00 -18.73 5.62
N THR A 14 -4.18 -17.99 4.89
CA THR A 14 -4.21 -17.89 3.44
C THR A 14 -3.99 -19.29 2.91
N GLN A 15 -5.06 -19.93 2.42
CA GLN A 15 -4.90 -21.06 1.50
C GLN A 15 -3.91 -20.60 0.43
N THR A 16 -2.83 -21.34 0.25
CA THR A 16 -1.80 -21.06 -0.74
C THR A 16 -2.44 -21.12 -2.12
N LYS A 17 -2.96 -19.98 -2.58
CA LYS A 17 -3.42 -19.81 -3.96
C LYS A 17 -2.26 -20.22 -4.87
N LYS A 18 -2.59 -21.01 -5.90
CA LYS A 18 -1.65 -21.32 -6.98
C LYS A 18 -1.21 -19.98 -7.60
N VAL A 19 0.10 -19.72 -7.61
CA VAL A 19 0.67 -18.49 -8.18
C VAL A 19 0.39 -18.48 -9.68
N ASP A 20 -0.29 -17.43 -10.15
CA ASP A 20 -0.48 -17.16 -11.57
C ASP A 20 0.32 -15.91 -11.91
N VAL A 21 1.54 -16.14 -12.40
CA VAL A 21 2.52 -15.07 -12.63
C VAL A 21 2.01 -14.04 -13.65
N LEU A 22 1.25 -14.46 -14.67
CA LEU A 22 0.76 -13.52 -15.69
C LEU A 22 -0.35 -12.66 -15.09
N ALA A 23 -1.33 -13.27 -14.43
CA ALA A 23 -2.41 -12.52 -13.77
C ALA A 23 -1.88 -11.59 -12.65
N ASP A 24 -0.82 -12.00 -11.94
CA ASP A 24 -0.16 -11.17 -10.94
C ASP A 24 0.58 -9.98 -11.58
N ILE A 25 1.24 -10.18 -12.72
CA ILE A 25 1.87 -9.10 -13.48
C ILE A 25 0.81 -8.11 -14.00
N ASP A 26 -0.27 -8.60 -14.60
CA ASP A 26 -1.35 -7.77 -15.13
C ASP A 26 -1.97 -6.90 -14.03
N ALA A 27 -2.24 -7.48 -12.85
CA ALA A 27 -2.78 -6.74 -11.71
C ALA A 27 -1.81 -5.67 -11.18
N ILE A 28 -0.50 -5.95 -11.15
CA ILE A 28 0.51 -4.95 -10.77
C ILE A 28 0.56 -3.83 -11.81
N THR A 29 0.50 -4.17 -13.11
CA THR A 29 0.52 -3.19 -14.19
C THR A 29 -0.71 -2.28 -14.14
N GLU A 30 -1.90 -2.85 -13.93
CA GLU A 30 -3.14 -2.10 -13.72
C GLU A 30 -3.01 -1.14 -12.53
N PHE A 31 -2.61 -1.64 -11.37
CA PHE A 31 -2.37 -0.82 -10.18
C PHE A 31 -1.40 0.33 -10.46
N LEU A 32 -0.25 0.06 -11.09
CA LEU A 32 0.75 1.09 -11.41
C LEU A 32 0.25 2.12 -12.43
N SER A 33 -0.73 1.77 -13.27
CA SER A 33 -1.37 2.73 -14.18
C SER A 33 -2.38 3.63 -13.47
N GLU A 34 -3.05 3.12 -12.44
CA GLU A 34 -4.10 3.83 -11.70
C GLU A 34 -3.53 4.67 -10.56
N VAL A 35 -2.44 4.22 -9.93
CA VAL A 35 -1.82 4.85 -8.75
C VAL A 35 -1.43 6.31 -8.98
N GLN A 36 -1.16 6.70 -10.22
CA GLN A 36 -0.88 8.09 -10.58
C GLN A 36 -2.07 9.00 -10.28
N TYR A 37 -3.30 8.53 -10.49
CA TYR A 37 -4.52 9.29 -10.22
C TYR A 37 -4.74 9.44 -8.72
N ASP A 38 -4.60 8.35 -7.95
CA ASP A 38 -4.74 8.38 -6.49
C ASP A 38 -3.73 9.31 -5.83
N THR A 39 -2.46 9.21 -6.24
CA THR A 39 -1.39 10.06 -5.70
C THR A 39 -1.57 11.53 -6.05
N LYS A 40 -2.11 11.85 -7.24
CA LYS A 40 -2.44 13.22 -7.64
C LYS A 40 -3.55 13.80 -6.75
N GLU A 41 -4.58 13.02 -6.45
CA GLU A 41 -5.68 13.48 -5.60
C GLU A 41 -5.24 13.63 -4.14
N LEU A 42 -4.52 12.65 -3.59
CA LEU A 42 -3.94 12.73 -2.24
C LEU A 42 -3.04 13.97 -2.10
N LEU A 43 -2.18 14.24 -3.08
CA LEU A 43 -1.32 15.43 -3.09
C LEU A 43 -2.13 16.73 -3.01
N ALA A 44 -3.23 16.83 -3.77
CA ALA A 44 -4.10 18.00 -3.73
C ALA A 44 -4.74 18.19 -2.34
N GLN A 45 -5.19 17.09 -1.72
CA GLN A 45 -5.77 17.10 -0.38
C GLN A 45 -4.75 17.48 0.70
N PHE A 46 -3.52 16.96 0.64
CA PHE A 46 -2.44 17.34 1.56
C PHE A 46 -2.01 18.81 1.39
N LYS A 47 -1.99 19.33 0.16
CA LYS A 47 -1.75 20.77 -0.07
C LYS A 47 -2.83 21.61 0.60
N LYS A 48 -4.10 21.21 0.46
CA LYS A 48 -5.21 21.90 1.12
C LYS A 48 -5.10 21.84 2.65
N LEU A 49 -4.77 20.67 3.22
CA LEU A 49 -4.55 20.52 4.66
C LEU A 49 -3.43 21.44 5.14
N LYS A 50 -2.33 21.52 4.40
CA LYS A 50 -1.20 22.42 4.70
C LYS A 50 -1.63 23.89 4.74
N GLU A 51 -2.48 24.34 3.82
CA GLU A 51 -2.98 25.72 3.86
C GLU A 51 -3.91 25.96 5.07
N LEU A 52 -4.79 24.99 5.39
CA LEU A 52 -5.64 25.08 6.58
C LEU A 52 -4.81 25.12 7.88
N GLU A 53 -3.70 24.40 7.95
CA GLU A 53 -2.79 24.44 9.10
C GLU A 53 -2.07 25.79 9.23
N LYS A 54 -1.67 26.41 8.11
CA LYS A 54 -1.13 27.78 8.15
C LYS A 54 -2.17 28.78 8.65
N GLU A 55 -3.40 28.67 8.18
CA GLU A 55 -4.52 29.50 8.64
C GLU A 55 -4.78 29.31 10.14
N TYR A 56 -4.75 28.07 10.62
CA TYR A 56 -4.90 27.75 12.04
C TYR A 56 -3.91 28.53 12.92
N HIS A 57 -2.65 28.62 12.51
CA HIS A 57 -1.61 29.34 13.26
C HIS A 57 -1.80 30.87 13.35
N ILE A 58 -2.59 31.45 12.45
CA ILE A 58 -2.86 32.91 12.44
C ILE A 58 -4.31 33.24 12.82
N ALA A 59 -5.17 32.24 12.98
CA ALA A 59 -6.59 32.42 13.25
C ALA A 59 -6.85 32.84 14.71
N ALA A 60 -7.84 33.71 14.90
CA ALA A 60 -8.32 34.14 16.21
C ALA A 60 -9.78 33.72 16.44
N SER A 61 -10.10 33.28 17.65
CA SER A 61 -11.45 32.94 18.13
C SER A 61 -12.30 32.11 17.14
N GLY A 62 -13.53 32.51 16.81
CA GLY A 62 -14.50 31.69 16.05
C GLY A 62 -14.03 31.17 14.68
N ILE A 63 -13.04 31.82 14.06
CA ILE A 63 -12.40 31.35 12.81
C ILE A 63 -11.61 30.05 13.06
N LEU A 64 -11.03 29.90 14.25
CA LEU A 64 -10.30 28.71 14.68
C LEU A 64 -11.19 27.47 14.66
N HIS A 65 -12.41 27.59 15.20
CA HIS A 65 -13.35 26.47 15.26
C HIS A 65 -13.76 26.00 13.86
N ILE A 66 -14.06 26.93 12.96
CA ILE A 66 -14.43 26.61 11.57
C ILE A 66 -13.25 25.96 10.82
N ASN A 67 -12.04 26.48 11.03
CA ASN A 67 -10.83 25.91 10.43
C ASN A 67 -10.60 24.47 10.91
N LEU A 68 -10.63 24.22 12.22
CA LEU A 68 -10.47 22.88 12.80
C LEU A 68 -11.56 21.90 12.33
N GLU A 69 -12.82 22.34 12.25
CA GLU A 69 -13.90 21.51 11.72
C GLU A 69 -13.67 21.14 10.24
N THR A 70 -13.13 22.08 9.46
CA THR A 70 -12.79 21.86 8.05
C THR A 70 -11.60 20.91 7.91
N GLN A 71 -10.59 21.04 8.76
CA GLN A 71 -9.46 20.12 8.82
C GLN A 71 -9.92 18.71 9.17
N ALA A 72 -10.78 18.54 10.18
CA ALA A 72 -11.30 17.24 10.59
C ALA A 72 -12.00 16.52 9.43
N LYS A 73 -12.91 17.21 8.72
CA LYS A 73 -13.61 16.65 7.55
C LYS A 73 -12.67 16.28 6.40
N LEU A 74 -11.57 17.02 6.24
CA LEU A 74 -10.55 16.72 5.23
C LEU A 74 -9.70 15.51 5.64
N LEU A 75 -9.33 15.45 6.92
CA LEU A 75 -8.55 14.35 7.50
C LEU A 75 -9.32 13.03 7.44
N ASP A 76 -10.62 13.01 7.73
CA ASP A 76 -11.44 11.79 7.60
C ASP A 76 -11.33 11.17 6.20
N LYS A 77 -11.42 12.02 5.16
CA LYS A 77 -11.31 11.59 3.76
C LYS A 77 -9.89 11.17 3.39
N LEU A 78 -8.88 11.90 3.89
CA LEU A 78 -7.47 11.59 3.66
C LEU A 78 -7.11 10.24 4.26
N LEU A 79 -7.50 9.99 5.50
CA LEU A 79 -7.21 8.74 6.21
C LEU A 79 -7.83 7.54 5.51
N GLU A 80 -9.11 7.63 5.14
CA GLU A 80 -9.80 6.57 4.39
C GLU A 80 -9.08 6.25 3.07
N ARG A 81 -8.74 7.27 2.28
CA ARG A 81 -8.06 7.09 1.00
C ARG A 81 -6.64 6.56 1.15
N TYR A 82 -5.92 7.02 2.16
CA TYR A 82 -4.56 6.55 2.43
C TYR A 82 -4.55 5.10 2.90
N GLU A 83 -5.57 4.67 3.65
CA GLU A 83 -5.78 3.26 4.03
C GLU A 83 -5.98 2.39 2.78
N PHE A 84 -6.82 2.81 1.82
CA PHE A 84 -6.98 2.08 0.56
C PHE A 84 -5.66 2.00 -0.22
N PHE A 85 -4.98 3.12 -0.37
CA PHE A 85 -3.68 3.19 -1.06
C PHE A 85 -2.63 2.26 -0.41
N GLU A 86 -2.51 2.28 0.93
CA GLU A 86 -1.60 1.40 1.66
C GLU A 86 -1.96 -0.08 1.43
N ASN A 87 -3.25 -0.43 1.51
CA ASN A 87 -3.72 -1.79 1.26
C ASN A 87 -3.37 -2.27 -0.15
N ASP A 88 -3.58 -1.44 -1.18
CA ASP A 88 -3.27 -1.79 -2.56
C ASP A 88 -1.77 -1.94 -2.79
N VAL A 89 -0.95 -1.05 -2.23
CA VAL A 89 0.51 -1.18 -2.24
C VAL A 89 0.95 -2.49 -1.58
N ASN A 90 0.37 -2.83 -0.43
CA ASN A 90 0.70 -4.07 0.29
C ASN A 90 0.30 -5.32 -0.50
N VAL A 91 -0.91 -5.36 -1.07
CA VAL A 91 -1.38 -6.48 -1.90
C VAL A 91 -0.48 -6.67 -3.12
N ASN A 92 -0.14 -5.59 -3.83
CA ASN A 92 0.74 -5.68 -4.99
C ASN A 92 2.19 -6.02 -4.60
N GLY A 93 2.65 -5.55 -3.44
CA GLY A 93 3.91 -5.99 -2.85
C GLY A 93 3.96 -7.50 -2.63
N LEU A 94 2.88 -8.11 -2.12
CA LEU A 94 2.78 -9.57 -1.98
C LEU A 94 2.83 -10.29 -3.33
N ARG A 95 2.17 -9.77 -4.37
CA ARG A 95 2.24 -10.34 -5.73
C ARG A 95 3.66 -10.36 -6.26
N VAL A 96 4.42 -9.27 -6.11
CA VAL A 96 5.85 -9.23 -6.48
C VAL A 96 6.64 -10.31 -5.71
N LYS A 97 6.40 -10.44 -4.40
CA LYS A 97 7.05 -11.47 -3.56
C LYS A 97 6.74 -12.89 -4.08
N MET A 98 5.49 -13.14 -4.51
CA MET A 98 5.06 -14.42 -5.08
C MET A 98 5.71 -14.71 -6.44
N ILE A 99 5.77 -13.72 -7.34
CA ILE A 99 6.42 -13.83 -8.65
C ILE A 99 7.88 -14.22 -8.49
N ALA A 100 8.63 -13.53 -7.63
CA ALA A 100 10.05 -13.80 -7.41
C ALA A 100 10.31 -15.20 -6.82
N LYS A 101 9.46 -15.67 -5.90
CA LYS A 101 9.54 -17.04 -5.36
C LYS A 101 9.28 -18.09 -6.45
N GLU A 102 8.26 -17.87 -7.27
CA GLU A 102 7.94 -18.78 -8.38
C GLU A 102 9.04 -18.76 -9.44
N PHE A 103 9.69 -17.62 -9.69
CA PHE A 103 10.88 -17.54 -10.54
C PHE A 103 12.04 -18.41 -10.01
N LEU A 104 12.43 -18.26 -8.73
CA LEU A 104 13.53 -19.05 -8.15
C LEU A 104 13.22 -20.56 -8.18
N LYS A 105 11.97 -20.94 -7.94
CA LYS A 105 11.51 -22.32 -8.06
C LYS A 105 11.65 -22.86 -9.50
N ARG A 106 11.29 -22.07 -10.52
CA ARG A 106 11.47 -22.44 -11.93
C ARG A 106 12.94 -22.53 -12.30
N ALA A 107 13.75 -21.56 -11.88
CA ALA A 107 15.20 -21.52 -12.10
C ALA A 107 15.90 -22.74 -11.48
N SER A 108 15.54 -23.12 -10.25
CA SER A 108 16.02 -24.34 -9.60
C SER A 108 15.70 -25.59 -10.41
N LYS A 109 14.44 -25.73 -10.87
CA LYS A 109 14.01 -26.86 -11.72
C LYS A 109 14.72 -26.91 -13.08
N ALA A 110 15.13 -25.75 -13.60
CA ALA A 110 15.88 -25.63 -14.84
C ALA A 110 17.40 -25.86 -14.67
N GLY A 111 17.87 -26.19 -13.46
CA GLY A 111 19.29 -26.43 -13.18
C GLY A 111 20.13 -25.18 -12.92
N MET A 112 19.52 -24.00 -12.73
CA MET A 112 20.22 -22.74 -12.47
C MET A 112 20.63 -22.58 -10.99
N THR A 113 21.32 -23.56 -10.43
CA THR A 113 21.62 -23.64 -8.99
C THR A 113 22.45 -22.48 -8.47
N ASP A 114 23.40 -21.98 -9.25
CA ASP A 114 24.26 -20.86 -8.85
C ASP A 114 23.48 -19.56 -8.70
N LEU A 115 22.55 -19.30 -9.64
CA LEU A 115 21.66 -18.15 -9.58
C LEU A 115 20.79 -18.21 -8.33
N VAL A 116 20.16 -19.36 -8.07
CA VAL A 116 19.30 -19.55 -6.90
C VAL A 116 20.08 -19.28 -5.61
N ARG A 117 21.26 -19.90 -5.45
CA ARG A 117 22.10 -19.72 -4.27
C ARG A 117 22.57 -18.28 -4.08
N GLN A 118 22.85 -17.56 -5.17
CA GLN A 118 23.20 -16.15 -5.12
C GLN A 118 22.02 -15.32 -4.60
N LYS A 119 20.80 -15.57 -5.13
CA LYS A 119 19.62 -14.79 -4.78
C LYS A 119 19.07 -15.11 -3.38
N GLU A 120 19.20 -16.34 -2.90
CA GLU A 120 18.80 -16.70 -1.53
C GLU A 120 19.61 -15.99 -0.44
N LYS A 121 20.80 -15.47 -0.76
CA LYS A 121 21.61 -14.65 0.15
C LYS A 121 21.34 -13.16 0.04
N ASP A 122 20.59 -12.74 -0.99
CA ASP A 122 20.26 -11.34 -1.21
C ASP A 122 19.01 -10.95 -0.40
N LYS A 123 19.18 -9.99 0.51
CA LYS A 123 18.09 -9.50 1.39
C LYS A 123 16.84 -9.08 0.63
N LYS A 124 16.99 -8.53 -0.59
CA LYS A 124 15.85 -8.11 -1.43
C LYS A 124 15.02 -9.31 -1.87
N TRP A 125 15.69 -10.39 -2.27
CA TRP A 125 15.08 -11.64 -2.72
C TRP A 125 14.54 -12.48 -1.58
N MET A 126 15.11 -12.33 -0.38
CA MET A 126 14.57 -12.87 0.86
C MET A 126 13.31 -12.12 1.35
N MET A 127 12.93 -11.03 0.68
CA MET A 127 11.73 -10.25 0.99
C MET A 127 11.74 -9.65 2.41
N LEU A 128 12.92 -9.31 2.91
CA LEU A 128 13.16 -8.71 4.23
C LEU A 128 12.90 -7.20 4.25
N TRP A 129 11.85 -6.77 3.56
CA TRP A 129 11.36 -5.40 3.48
C TRP A 129 9.86 -5.38 3.70
#